data_AF-A0A7C7XU20-F1
#
_entry.id   AF-A0A7C7XU20-F1
#
_cell.length_a   1.000
_cell.length_b   1.000
_cell.length_c   1.000
_cell.angle_alpha   90.00
_cell.angle_beta   90.00
_cell.angle_gamma   90.00
#
_symmetry.space_group_name_H-M   'P 1'
#
loop_
_entity.id
_entity.type
_entity.pdbx_description
1 polymer ?
#
loop_
_entity_poly.entity_id
_entity_poly.type
_entity_poly.pdbx_seq_one_letter_code
_entity_poly.pdbx_strand_id
1 'polypeptide(L)'
;SDVSDILTKHVHDVIDHAFVVYSGDDKGIAACSVMGDEHRTVIVPFIPTAENLAKWAFEQVEPHIKTSYGNRLRLIAMHCRETPKSIASWRI
;
A
#
# COMPACT_ATOMS: atom_id res chain seq x y z
N SER A 1 -8.75 15.97 6.68
CA SER A 1 -9.68 15.73 5.57
C SER A 1 -9.89 14.24 5.49
N ASP A 2 -11.14 13.76 5.50
CA ASP A 2 -11.48 12.34 5.65
C ASP A 2 -10.68 11.40 4.74
N VAL A 3 -10.42 11.80 3.49
CA VAL A 3 -9.62 11.03 2.51
C VAL A 3 -8.15 10.89 2.94
N SER A 4 -7.56 11.94 3.49
CA SER A 4 -6.18 11.91 3.97
C SER A 4 -6.05 10.98 5.16
N ASP A 5 -7.03 10.99 6.07
CA ASP A 5 -7.01 10.16 7.27
C ASP A 5 -7.19 8.67 6.91
N ILE A 6 -8.03 8.38 5.91
CA ILE A 6 -8.17 7.04 5.34
C ILE A 6 -6.85 6.57 4.70
N LEU A 7 -6.20 7.40 3.88
CA LEU A 7 -4.92 7.06 3.25
C LEU A 7 -3.83 6.81 4.30
N THR A 8 -3.75 7.66 5.32
CA THR A 8 -2.77 7.50 6.40
C THR A 8 -2.98 6.16 7.11
N LYS A 9 -4.22 5.90 7.55
CA LYS A 9 -4.52 4.70 8.35
C LYS A 9 -4.39 3.39 7.59
N HIS A 10 -4.85 3.33 6.33
CA HIS A 10 -4.99 2.08 5.59
C HIS A 10 -3.84 1.77 4.63
N VAL A 11 -3.02 2.77 4.31
CA VAL A 11 -1.89 2.60 3.38
C VAL A 11 -0.60 3.02 4.06
N HIS A 12 -0.47 4.29 4.43
CA HIS A 12 0.79 4.85 4.96
C HIS A 12 1.23 4.11 6.21
N ASP A 13 0.43 4.09 7.27
CA ASP A 13 0.83 3.53 8.58
C ASP A 13 1.12 2.03 8.50
N VAL A 14 0.59 1.33 7.49
CA VAL A 14 0.83 -0.10 7.27
C VAL A 14 2.25 -0.34 6.73
N ILE A 15 2.70 0.47 5.76
CA ILE A 15 3.98 0.26 5.07
C ILE A 15 5.07 1.27 5.47
N ASP A 16 4.73 2.30 6.23
CA ASP A 16 5.66 3.33 6.68
C ASP A 16 6.68 2.73 7.65
N HIS A 17 7.94 3.07 7.41
CA HIS A 17 9.11 2.47 8.07
C HIS A 17 9.14 0.92 8.03
N ALA A 18 8.46 0.30 7.06
CA ALA A 18 8.45 -1.15 6.89
C ALA A 18 9.23 -1.61 5.66
N PHE A 19 9.87 -2.77 5.76
CA PHE A 19 10.39 -3.50 4.62
C PHE A 19 9.30 -4.38 4.04
N VAL A 20 8.91 -4.14 2.79
CA VAL A 20 7.85 -4.90 2.12
C VAL A 20 8.46 -6.07 1.37
N VAL A 21 8.09 -7.30 1.72
CA VAL A 21 8.61 -8.54 1.11
C VAL A 21 7.47 -9.35 0.48
N TYR A 22 7.76 -9.95 -0.67
CA TYR A 22 6.81 -10.86 -1.33
C TYR A 22 6.71 -12.18 -0.55
N SER A 23 5.49 -12.66 -0.32
CA SER A 23 5.22 -13.93 0.38
C SER A 23 5.82 -15.17 -0.29
N GLY A 24 6.11 -15.10 -1.60
CA GLY A 24 6.78 -16.17 -2.33
C GLY A 24 8.30 -16.03 -2.42
N ASP A 25 8.89 -15.01 -1.78
CA ASP A 25 10.35 -14.84 -1.70
C ASP A 25 10.87 -15.40 -0.37
N ASP A 26 11.01 -16.72 -0.30
CA ASP A 26 11.49 -17.43 0.89
C ASP A 26 12.87 -16.93 1.36
N LYS A 27 13.73 -16.50 0.43
CA LYS A 27 15.05 -15.96 0.76
C LYS A 27 14.95 -14.58 1.38
N GLY A 28 14.13 -13.70 0.81
CA GLY A 28 13.84 -12.38 1.37
C GLY A 28 13.24 -12.47 2.78
N ILE A 29 12.25 -13.35 2.97
CA ILE A 29 11.61 -13.57 4.28
C ILE A 29 12.63 -14.09 5.30
N ALA A 30 13.46 -15.07 4.91
CA ALA A 30 14.50 -15.59 5.78
C ALA A 30 15.52 -14.51 6.17
N ALA A 31 15.92 -13.65 5.23
CA ALA A 31 16.84 -12.54 5.49
C ALA A 31 16.24 -11.51 6.45
N CYS A 32 14.98 -11.11 6.24
CA CYS A 32 14.27 -10.20 7.14
C CYS A 32 14.11 -10.80 8.55
N SER A 33 13.90 -12.11 8.65
CA SER A 33 13.75 -12.81 9.93
C SER A 33 15.03 -12.75 10.79
N VAL A 34 16.21 -12.62 10.18
CA VAL A 34 17.49 -12.46 10.91
C VAL A 34 17.60 -11.09 11.59
N MET A 35 16.93 -10.07 11.06
CA MET A 35 16.99 -8.70 11.60
C MET A 35 16.22 -8.54 12.93
N GLY A 36 15.43 -9.54 13.34
CA GLY A 36 14.69 -9.57 14.60
C GLY A 36 13.49 -8.62 14.65
N ASP A 37 12.88 -8.53 15.82
CA ASP A 37 11.58 -7.85 16.02
C ASP A 37 11.64 -6.32 15.92
N GLU A 38 12.84 -5.73 15.98
CA GLU A 38 13.04 -4.29 15.73
C GLU A 38 12.87 -3.93 14.25
N HIS A 39 13.03 -4.89 13.33
CA HIS A 39 12.85 -4.68 11.91
C HIS A 39 11.42 -4.95 11.48
N ARG A 40 10.68 -3.88 11.19
CA ARG A 40 9.30 -3.98 10.72
C ARG A 40 9.26 -4.56 9.30
N THR A 41 8.84 -5.81 9.18
CA THR A 41 8.66 -6.49 7.89
C THR A 41 7.17 -6.65 7.58
N VAL A 42 6.76 -6.26 6.38
CA VAL A 42 5.39 -6.43 5.88
C VAL A 42 5.41 -7.43 4.74
N ILE A 43 4.76 -8.58 4.94
CA ILE A 43 4.67 -9.63 3.93
C ILE A 43 3.42 -9.38 3.08
N VAL A 44 3.58 -9.25 1.76
CA VAL A 44 2.49 -9.04 0.80
C VAL A 44 2.37 -10.21 -0.18
N PRO A 45 1.17 -10.55 -0.66
CA PRO A 45 0.95 -11.67 -1.58
C PRO A 45 1.31 -11.38 -3.04
N PHE A 46 2.05 -10.30 -3.31
CA PHE A 46 2.44 -9.85 -4.65
C PHE A 46 3.88 -9.33 -4.66
N ILE A 47 4.50 -9.25 -5.84
CA ILE A 47 5.83 -8.65 -6.00
C ILE A 47 5.72 -7.14 -5.69
N PRO A 48 6.48 -6.57 -4.74
CA PRO A 48 6.28 -5.21 -4.24
C PRO A 48 6.82 -4.12 -5.19
N THR A 49 6.40 -4.14 -6.45
CA THR A 49 6.65 -3.05 -7.40
C THR A 49 5.69 -1.89 -7.18
N ALA A 50 6.02 -0.69 -7.68
CA ALA A 50 5.18 0.50 -7.53
C ALA A 50 3.76 0.30 -8.12
N GLU A 51 3.62 -0.47 -9.21
CA GLU A 51 2.32 -0.80 -9.82
C GLU A 51 1.45 -1.66 -8.90
N ASN A 52 2.04 -2.70 -8.32
CA ASN A 52 1.31 -3.60 -7.41
C ASN A 52 0.97 -2.90 -6.09
N LEU A 53 1.84 -2.01 -5.60
CA LEU A 53 1.55 -1.15 -4.46
C LEU A 53 0.42 -0.16 -4.76
N ALA A 54 0.38 0.43 -5.96
CA ALA A 54 -0.72 1.30 -6.36
C ALA A 54 -2.06 0.54 -6.40
N LYS A 55 -2.06 -0.68 -6.95
CA LYS A 55 -3.24 -1.56 -6.97
C LYS A 55 -3.68 -1.94 -5.56
N TRP A 56 -2.75 -2.42 -4.72
CA TRP A 56 -3.05 -2.80 -3.35
C TRP A 56 -3.61 -1.63 -2.54
N ALA A 57 -2.98 -0.45 -2.63
CA ALA A 57 -3.45 0.75 -1.96
C ALA A 57 -4.86 1.16 -2.45
N PHE A 58 -5.15 1.01 -3.75
CA PHE A 58 -6.50 1.24 -4.29
C PHE A 58 -7.51 0.31 -3.61
N GLU A 59 -7.23 -0.99 -3.56
CA GLU A 59 -8.12 -2.00 -2.97
C GLU A 59 -8.32 -1.80 -1.46
N GLN A 60 -7.31 -1.31 -0.74
CA GLN A 60 -7.46 -0.96 0.69
C GLN A 60 -8.34 0.28 0.90
N VAL A 61 -8.27 1.27 0.02
CA VAL A 61 -8.92 2.57 0.20
C VAL A 61 -10.34 2.58 -0.36
N GLU A 62 -10.60 1.90 -1.47
CA GLU A 62 -11.90 1.88 -2.16
C GLU A 62 -13.10 1.61 -1.22
N PRO A 63 -13.06 0.62 -0.30
CA PRO A 63 -14.20 0.33 0.57
C PRO A 63 -14.53 1.47 1.56
N HIS A 64 -13.53 2.29 1.89
CA HIS A 64 -13.59 3.36 2.87
C HIS A 64 -13.98 4.71 2.24
N ILE A 65 -13.85 4.86 0.92
CA ILE A 65 -14.35 6.01 0.17
C ILE A 65 -15.87 5.83 -0.04
N LYS A 66 -16.62 5.86 1.07
CA LYS A 66 -18.07 5.92 1.11
C LYS A 66 -18.46 7.07 2.03
N THR A 67 -18.76 8.23 1.46
CA THR A 67 -19.16 9.38 2.27
C THR A 67 -20.61 9.25 2.71
N SER A 68 -20.91 9.79 3.90
CA SER A 68 -22.25 9.93 4.48
C SER A 68 -23.24 10.76 3.61
N TYR A 69 -22.75 11.39 2.54
CA TYR A 69 -23.49 12.28 1.64
C TYR A 69 -23.74 11.61 0.28
N GLY A 70 -24.70 10.68 0.20
CA GLY A 70 -25.36 10.29 -1.06
C GLY A 70 -24.46 10.12 -2.28
N ASN A 71 -23.64 9.05 -2.29
CA ASN A 71 -23.17 8.33 -3.49
C ASN A 71 -22.72 9.15 -4.73
N ARG A 72 -21.74 10.06 -4.59
CA ARG A 72 -21.06 10.63 -5.77
C ARG A 72 -19.54 10.60 -5.76
N LEU A 73 -18.91 10.22 -4.66
CA LEU A 73 -17.46 10.05 -4.60
C LEU A 73 -17.10 8.59 -4.82
N ARG A 74 -16.24 8.34 -5.81
CA ARG A 74 -15.69 7.02 -6.14
C ARG A 74 -14.19 7.16 -6.33
N LEU A 75 -13.44 6.20 -5.83
CA LEU A 75 -12.02 6.08 -6.13
C LEU A 75 -11.86 5.68 -7.61
N ILE A 76 -11.19 6.50 -8.42
CA ILE A 76 -11.00 6.24 -9.86
C ILE A 76 -9.55 5.86 -10.22
N ALA A 77 -8.59 6.27 -9.39
CA ALA A 77 -7.18 6.05 -9.62
C ALA A 77 -6.42 6.10 -8.30
N MET A 78 -5.33 5.33 -8.22
CA MET A 78 -4.32 5.41 -7.18
C MET A 78 -2.95 5.58 -7.83
N HIS A 79 -2.15 6.48 -7.29
CA HIS A 79 -0.81 6.80 -7.80
C HIS A 79 0.23 6.50 -6.74
N CYS A 80 1.13 5.55 -7.03
CA CYS A 80 2.30 5.27 -6.20
C CYS A 80 3.52 5.95 -6.83
N ARG A 81 4.27 6.73 -6.04
CA ARG A 81 5.52 7.36 -6.47
C ARG A 81 6.67 6.79 -5.65
N GLU A 82 7.54 6.03 -6.29
CA GLU A 82 8.77 5.54 -5.66
C GLU A 82 9.78 6.68 -5.48
N THR A 83 9.85 7.56 -6.49
CA THR A 83 10.62 8.80 -6.45
C THR A 83 9.78 9.94 -7.01
N PRO A 84 10.16 11.22 -6.81
CA PRO A 84 9.41 12.34 -7.39
C PRO A 84 9.23 12.28 -8.92
N LYS A 85 10.13 11.56 -9.63
CA LYS A 85 10.12 11.43 -11.11
C LYS A 85 9.55 10.10 -11.62
N SER A 86 9.33 9.12 -10.74
CA SER A 86 8.83 7.78 -11.12
C SER A 86 7.46 7.54 -10.49
N ILE A 87 6.44 7.29 -11.33
CA ILE A 87 5.06 7.09 -10.91
C ILE A 87 4.46 5.84 -11.55
N ALA A 88 3.82 5.02 -10.74
CA ALA A 88 2.94 3.94 -11.17
C ALA A 88 1.49 4.30 -10.83
N SER A 89 0.57 3.89 -11.68
CA SER A 89 -0.85 4.22 -11.53
C SER A 89 -1.72 2.99 -11.69
N TRP A 90 -2.66 2.80 -10.78
CA TRP A 90 -3.78 1.86 -10.92
C TRP A 90 -5.07 2.64 -11.17
N ARG A 91 -5.91 2.17 -12.10
CA ARG A 91 -7.15 2.85 -12.52
C ARG A 91 -8.24 1.83 -12.85
N ILE A 92 -9.51 2.23 -12.69
CA ILE A 92 -10.71 1.45 -13.05
C ILE A 92 -11.40 1.97 -14.31
#